data_AF-A0A2V9QQE6-F1
#
_entry.id   AF-A0A2V9QQE6-F1
#
_cell.length_a   1.000
_cell.length_b   1.000
_cell.length_c   1.000
_cell.angle_alpha   90.00
_cell.angle_beta   90.00
_cell.angle_gamma   90.00
#
_symmetry.space_group_name_H-M   'P 1'
#
loop_
_entity.id
_entity.type
_entity.pdbx_description
1 polymer ?
#
loop_
_entity_poly.entity_id
_entity_poly.type
_entity_poly.pdbx_seq_one_letter_code
_entity_poly.pdbx_strand_id
1 'polypeptide(L)'
;MAGQGHNGMQCSEFDALLSQAIDGTLAGERLTAFEGHARLCGVCGPLLQEAEAGRSWLKSLQEVEPPAELMTNILLRTSGVLPAEAKERVSWPDRVRGLMETMVSPIIGVARQP
;
A
#
# COMPACT_ATOMS: atom_id res chain seq x y z
N MET A 1 -8.53 32.63 -12.28
CA MET A 1 -8.99 33.07 -13.61
C MET A 1 -10.49 32.84 -13.68
N ALA A 2 -11.28 33.91 -13.79
CA ALA A 2 -12.73 33.85 -13.61
C ALA A 2 -13.48 33.53 -14.92
N GLY A 3 -14.27 32.46 -14.88
CA GLY A 3 -15.67 32.49 -15.35
C GLY A 3 -15.94 32.45 -16.84
N GLN A 4 -15.61 31.34 -17.52
CA GLN A 4 -16.31 30.99 -18.76
C GLN A 4 -17.09 29.69 -18.56
N GLY A 5 -18.37 29.82 -18.24
CA GLY A 5 -19.28 28.70 -18.07
C GLY A 5 -19.70 28.13 -19.42
N HIS A 6 -19.21 26.94 -19.75
CA HIS A 6 -19.67 26.15 -20.89
C HIS A 6 -20.31 24.86 -20.36
N ASN A 7 -21.42 24.41 -20.97
CA ASN A 7 -22.17 23.21 -20.56
C ASN A 7 -22.66 23.21 -19.10
N GLY A 8 -23.00 24.38 -18.56
CA GLY A 8 -23.57 24.49 -17.21
C GLY A 8 -22.56 24.35 -16.06
N MET A 9 -21.26 24.20 -16.35
CA MET A 9 -20.19 24.10 -15.36
C MET A 9 -19.20 25.27 -15.51
N GLN A 10 -18.73 25.78 -14.37
CA GLN A 10 -17.67 26.80 -14.33
C GLN A 10 -16.27 26.17 -14.27
N CYS A 11 -15.26 26.84 -14.80
CA CYS A 11 -13.87 26.32 -14.74
C CYS A 11 -13.38 26.06 -13.31
N SER A 12 -13.81 26.86 -12.32
CA SER A 12 -13.46 26.62 -10.91
C SER A 12 -14.12 25.37 -10.33
N GLU A 13 -15.33 25.06 -10.80
CA GLU A 13 -16.03 23.84 -10.42
C GLU A 13 -15.40 22.62 -11.10
N PHE A 14 -15.03 22.75 -12.37
CA PHE A 14 -14.24 21.74 -13.09
C PHE A 14 -12.95 21.40 -12.34
N ASP A 15 -12.16 22.42 -11.98
CA ASP A 15 -10.89 22.25 -11.25
C ASP A 15 -11.09 21.54 -9.90
N ALA A 16 -12.14 21.89 -9.16
CA ALA A 16 -12.49 21.23 -7.90
C ALA A 16 -12.90 19.75 -8.06
N LEU A 17 -13.38 19.35 -9.25
CA LEU A 17 -13.80 17.98 -9.56
C LEU A 17 -12.70 17.16 -10.25
N LEU A 18 -11.58 17.77 -10.65
CA LEU A 18 -10.55 17.15 -11.49
C LEU A 18 -10.01 15.84 -10.90
N SER A 19 -9.65 15.82 -9.61
CA SER A 19 -9.14 14.61 -8.95
C SER A 19 -10.20 13.50 -8.91
N GLN A 20 -11.46 13.82 -8.62
CA GLN A 20 -12.54 12.82 -8.61
C GLN A 20 -12.80 12.24 -10.00
N ALA A 21 -12.70 13.06 -11.05
CA ALA A 21 -12.85 12.61 -12.43
C ALA A 21 -11.68 11.70 -12.83
N ILE A 22 -10.44 12.09 -12.50
CA ILE A 22 -9.24 11.27 -12.71
C ILE A 22 -9.39 9.94 -11.95
N ASP A 23 -9.71 9.96 -10.67
CA ASP A 23 -9.83 8.76 -9.83
C ASP A 23 -11.06 7.89 -10.18
N GLY A 24 -11.92 8.33 -11.11
CA GLY A 24 -13.10 7.60 -11.54
C GLY A 24 -14.23 7.56 -10.51
N THR A 25 -14.21 8.47 -9.53
CA THR A 25 -15.24 8.57 -8.48
C THR A 25 -16.34 9.57 -8.83
N LEU A 26 -16.16 10.39 -9.87
CA LEU A 26 -17.18 11.30 -10.38
C LEU A 26 -18.20 10.54 -11.24
N ALA A 27 -19.49 10.76 -11.00
CA ALA A 27 -20.55 10.02 -11.70
C ALA A 27 -21.80 10.90 -11.95
N GLY A 28 -22.73 10.36 -12.74
CA GLY A 28 -24.03 10.97 -13.01
C GLY A 28 -23.93 12.30 -13.76
N GLU A 29 -24.86 13.21 -13.46
CA GLU A 29 -24.96 14.52 -14.13
C GLU A 29 -23.69 15.36 -14.03
N ARG A 30 -22.97 15.25 -12.91
CA ARG A 30 -21.71 15.98 -12.70
C ARG A 30 -20.61 15.48 -13.65
N LEU A 31 -20.53 14.17 -13.89
CA LEU A 31 -19.58 13.62 -14.85
C LEU A 31 -19.91 14.10 -16.27
N THR A 32 -21.19 14.03 -16.67
CA THR A 32 -21.63 14.52 -17.99
C THR A 32 -21.30 16.00 -18.19
N ALA A 33 -21.55 16.84 -17.18
CA ALA A 33 -21.22 18.26 -17.22
C ALA A 33 -19.69 18.51 -17.28
N PHE A 34 -18.90 17.76 -16.51
CA PHE A 34 -17.45 17.81 -16.51
C PHE A 34 -16.86 17.45 -17.89
N GLU A 35 -17.27 16.32 -18.46
CA GLU A 35 -16.84 15.87 -19.79
C GLU A 35 -17.30 16.82 -20.90
N GLY A 36 -18.49 17.40 -20.75
CA GLY A 36 -18.98 18.44 -21.64
C GLY A 36 -18.10 19.70 -21.55
N HIS A 37 -17.75 20.13 -20.35
CA HIS A 37 -16.91 21.31 -20.14
C HIS A 37 -15.50 21.11 -20.71
N ALA A 38 -14.86 19.95 -20.45
CA ALA A 38 -13.55 19.61 -20.98
C ALA A 38 -13.49 19.67 -22.52
N ARG A 39 -14.58 19.25 -23.19
CA ARG A 39 -14.66 19.24 -24.67
C ARG A 39 -14.73 20.63 -25.30
N LEU A 40 -15.38 21.58 -24.64
CA LEU A 40 -15.63 22.92 -25.20
C LEU A 40 -14.68 24.00 -24.68
N CYS A 41 -14.17 23.84 -23.45
CA CYS A 41 -13.33 24.83 -22.81
C CYS A 41 -11.87 24.67 -23.27
N GLY A 42 -11.37 25.68 -23.99
CA GLY A 42 -9.99 25.71 -24.48
C GLY A 42 -8.90 25.78 -23.39
N VAL A 43 -9.27 25.89 -22.11
CA VAL A 43 -8.35 25.86 -20.97
C VAL A 43 -8.46 24.55 -20.19
N CYS A 44 -9.68 24.09 -19.90
CA CYS A 44 -9.91 22.93 -19.05
C CYS A 44 -9.67 21.59 -19.77
N GLY A 45 -9.92 21.53 -21.09
CA GLY A 45 -9.60 20.35 -21.89
C GLY A 45 -8.10 20.01 -21.87
N PRO A 46 -7.21 20.95 -22.23
CA PRO A 46 -5.77 20.75 -22.12
C PRO A 46 -5.29 20.41 -20.70
N LEU A 47 -5.84 21.07 -19.67
CA LEU A 47 -5.53 20.77 -18.27
C LEU A 47 -5.82 19.30 -17.91
N LEU A 48 -7.00 18.79 -18.33
CA LEU A 48 -7.35 17.39 -18.11
C LEU A 48 -6.39 16.43 -18.84
N GLN A 49 -6.06 16.73 -20.10
CA GLN A 49 -5.13 15.92 -20.88
C GLN A 49 -3.74 15.86 -20.24
N GLU A 50 -3.23 16.98 -19.74
CA GLU A 50 -1.94 17.03 -19.04
C GLU A 50 -1.98 16.20 -17.73
N ALA A 51 -3.06 16.32 -16.96
CA ALA A 51 -3.22 15.56 -15.72
C ALA A 51 -3.33 14.04 -15.99
N GLU A 52 -4.07 13.64 -17.03
CA GLU A 52 -4.17 12.23 -17.45
C GLU A 52 -2.83 11.68 -17.96
N ALA A 53 -2.08 12.47 -18.73
CA ALA A 53 -0.74 12.10 -19.19
C ALA A 53 0.22 11.92 -18.01
N GLY A 54 0.20 12.84 -17.03
CA GLY A 54 0.99 12.72 -15.79
C GLY A 54 0.64 11.46 -14.99
N ARG A 55 -0.66 11.15 -14.86
CA ARG A 55 -1.10 9.90 -14.22
C ARG A 55 -0.61 8.66 -14.97
N SER A 56 -0.72 8.65 -16.30
CA SER A 56 -0.25 7.54 -17.13
C SER A 56 1.26 7.33 -16.96
N TRP A 57 2.04 8.42 -16.93
CA TRP A 57 3.47 8.38 -16.65
C TRP A 57 3.78 7.80 -15.27
N LEU A 58 3.08 8.23 -14.21
CA LEU A 58 3.25 7.66 -12.87
C LEU A 58 2.95 6.15 -12.84
N LYS A 59 1.96 5.68 -13.60
CA LYS A 59 1.64 4.26 -13.73
C LYS A 59 2.63 3.46 -14.57
N SER A 60 3.43 4.14 -15.40
CA SER A 60 4.49 3.52 -16.19
C SER A 60 5.80 3.30 -15.41
N LEU A 61 5.91 3.87 -14.21
CA LEU A 61 7.08 3.68 -13.36
C LEU A 61 7.24 2.21 -12.97
N GLN A 62 8.50 1.78 -12.82
CA GLN A 62 8.81 0.42 -12.39
C GLN A 62 8.17 0.16 -11.02
N GLU A 63 7.42 -0.94 -10.94
CA GLU A 63 6.93 -1.43 -9.67
C GLU A 63 8.10 -1.93 -8.82
N VAL A 64 8.16 -1.46 -7.58
CA VAL A 64 9.20 -1.83 -6.62
C VAL A 64 8.64 -2.85 -5.64
N GLU A 65 9.48 -3.82 -5.27
CA GLU A 65 9.10 -4.79 -4.25
C GLU A 65 8.77 -4.07 -2.93
N PRO A 66 7.57 -4.28 -2.37
CA PRO A 66 7.22 -3.71 -1.07
C PRO A 66 8.10 -4.32 0.04
N PRO A 67 8.41 -3.57 1.11
CA PRO A 67 9.14 -4.12 2.26
C PRO A 67 8.40 -5.33 2.85
N ALA A 68 9.14 -6.39 3.22
CA ALA A 68 8.57 -7.66 3.69
C ALA A 68 7.55 -7.47 4.84
N GLU A 69 7.81 -6.52 5.75
CA GLU A 69 6.95 -6.26 6.91
C GLU A 69 5.82 -5.25 6.63
N LEU A 70 5.64 -4.76 5.40
CA LEU A 70 4.64 -3.74 5.09
C LEU A 70 3.22 -4.22 5.44
N MET A 71 2.87 -5.44 5.04
CA MET A 71 1.56 -6.03 5.33
C MET A 71 1.34 -6.17 6.84
N THR A 72 2.34 -6.72 7.55
CA THR A 72 2.34 -6.84 9.02
C THR A 72 2.08 -5.48 9.66
N ASN A 73 2.85 -4.46 9.28
CA ASN A 73 2.74 -3.11 9.83
C ASN A 73 1.38 -2.46 9.55
N ILE A 74 0.80 -2.66 8.37
CA ILE A 74 -0.52 -2.13 8.02
C ILE A 74 -1.60 -2.77 8.91
N LEU A 75 -1.58 -4.09 9.08
CA LEU A 75 -2.57 -4.80 9.90
C LEU A 75 -2.48 -4.37 11.36
N LEU A 76 -1.27 -4.30 11.91
CA LEU A 76 -1.02 -3.82 13.28
C LEU A 76 -1.61 -2.44 13.54
N ARG A 77 -1.62 -1.55 12.55
CA ARG A 77 -1.98 -0.14 12.71
C ARG A 77 -3.41 0.20 12.28
N THR A 78 -4.05 -0.63 11.46
CA THR A 78 -5.38 -0.31 10.90
C THR A 78 -6.49 -1.24 11.40
N SER A 79 -6.20 -2.50 11.70
CA SER A 79 -7.22 -3.48 12.10
C SER A 79 -7.14 -3.86 13.58
N GLY A 80 -6.04 -3.53 14.27
CA GLY A 80 -5.79 -4.00 15.64
C GLY A 80 -5.56 -5.53 15.71
N VAL A 81 -5.41 -6.19 14.56
CA VAL A 81 -5.15 -7.62 14.44
C VAL A 81 -3.65 -7.79 14.24
N LEU A 82 -2.98 -8.44 15.20
CA LEU A 82 -1.63 -8.96 15.00
C LEU A 82 -1.70 -10.10 13.97
N PRO A 83 -0.84 -10.14 12.93
CA PRO A 83 -0.77 -11.31 12.08
C PRO A 83 -0.46 -12.53 12.94
N ALA A 84 -1.22 -13.61 12.73
CA ALA A 84 -0.98 -14.86 13.42
C ALA A 84 0.43 -15.32 13.08
N GLU A 85 1.34 -15.24 14.05
CA GLU A 85 2.71 -15.69 13.95
C GLU A 85 2.69 -17.09 13.34
N ALA A 86 3.33 -17.26 12.18
CA ALA A 86 3.55 -18.58 11.61
C ALA A 86 4.42 -19.33 12.62
N LYS A 87 3.77 -20.09 13.52
CA LYS A 87 4.44 -20.90 14.53
C LYS A 87 5.39 -21.83 13.81
N GLU A 88 6.66 -21.45 13.80
CA GLU A 88 7.76 -22.35 13.55
C GLU A 88 7.58 -23.48 14.54
N ARG A 89 7.19 -24.65 14.02
CA ARG A 89 6.86 -25.81 14.82
C ARG A 89 8.18 -26.33 15.34
N VAL A 90 8.64 -25.81 16.48
CA VAL A 90 9.79 -26.35 17.19
C VAL A 90 9.53 -27.84 17.35
N SER A 91 10.34 -28.63 16.66
CA SER A 91 10.17 -30.05 16.58
C SER A 91 10.52 -30.64 17.96
N TRP A 92 9.57 -31.37 18.53
CA TRP A 92 9.71 -32.05 19.81
C TRP A 92 11.03 -32.85 20.00
N PRO A 93 11.63 -33.50 18.97
CA PRO A 93 12.88 -34.24 19.18
C PRO A 93 14.10 -33.40 19.56
N ASP A 94 14.14 -32.10 19.24
CA ASP A 94 15.27 -31.23 19.59
C ASP A 94 15.30 -30.88 21.08
N ARG A 95 14.12 -30.89 21.73
CA ARG A 95 13.97 -30.58 23.16
C ARG A 95 14.35 -31.75 24.06
N VAL A 96 14.27 -32.98 23.55
CA VAL A 96 14.62 -34.20 24.30
C VAL A 96 16.13 -34.44 24.32
N ARG A 97 16.83 -34.09 23.22
CA ARG A 97 18.30 -34.24 23.11
C ARG A 97 19.05 -33.37 24.14
N GLY A 98 18.66 -32.10 24.29
CA GLY A 98 19.29 -31.20 25.25
C GLY A 98 19.15 -31.63 26.71
N LEU A 99 18.07 -32.35 27.05
CA LEU A 99 17.84 -32.88 28.40
C LEU A 99 18.65 -34.15 28.66
N MET A 100 18.90 -34.95 27.62
CA MET A 100 19.72 -36.15 27.69
C MET A 100 21.22 -35.82 27.84
N GLU A 101 21.70 -34.76 27.18
CA GLU A 101 23.09 -34.28 27.31
C GLU A 101 23.42 -33.80 28.73
N THR A 102 22.45 -33.23 29.46
CA THR A 102 22.63 -32.84 30.86
C THR A 102 22.63 -34.00 31.86
N MET A 103 22.11 -35.19 31.49
CA MET A 103 22.00 -36.32 32.41
C MET A 103 23.17 -37.31 32.36
N VAL A 104 24.02 -37.26 31.33
CA VAL A 104 25.11 -38.23 31.15
C VAL A 104 26.46 -37.52 31.04
N SER A 105 26.87 -36.79 32.08
CA SER A 105 28.29 -36.54 32.33
C SER A 105 28.81 -37.59 33.31
N PRO A 106 29.73 -38.49 32.92
CA PRO A 106 30.35 -39.38 33.87
C PRO A 106 31.39 -38.59 34.68
N ILE A 107 31.24 -38.61 36.02
CA ILE A 107 32.30 -38.21 36.93
C ILE A 107 33.41 -39.25 36.82
N ILE A 108 34.36 -39.04 35.90
CA ILE A 108 35.63 -39.77 35.86
C ILE A 108 36.73 -38.73 36.01
N GLY A 109 37.24 -38.60 37.23
CA GLY A 109 38.32 -37.65 37.52
C GLY A 109 38.72 -37.54 38.98
N VAL A 110 38.78 -38.64 39.73
CA VAL A 110 39.59 -38.68 40.96
C VAL A 110 40.55 -39.85 40.87
N ALA A 111 41.68 -39.61 40.23
CA ALA A 111 42.89 -40.38 40.44
C ALA A 111 44.06 -39.39 40.54
N ARG A 112 44.68 -39.40 41.73
CA ARG A 112 45.97 -38.79 42.10
C ARG A 112 45.93 -37.35 42.66
N GLN A 113 45.90 -37.29 43.99
CA GLN A 113 46.57 -36.28 44.80
C GLN A 113 47.61 -37.01 45.68
N PRO A 114 48.67 -36.29 46.12
CA PRO A 114 50.05 -36.33 45.63
C PRO A 114 50.82 -37.65 45.81
#